data_AF-A0A0C3NDX0-F1
#
_entry.id   AF-A0A0C3NDX0-F1
#
_cell.length_a   1.000
_cell.length_b   1.000
_cell.length_c   1.000
_cell.angle_alpha   90.00
_cell.angle_beta   90.00
_cell.angle_gamma   90.00
#
_symmetry.space_group_name_H-M   'P 1'
#
loop_
_entity.id
_entity.type
_entity.pdbx_description
1 polymer ?
#
loop_
_entity_poly.entity_id
_entity_poly.type
_entity_poly.pdbx_seq_one_letter_code
_entity_poly.pdbx_strand_id
1 'polypeptide(L)'
;MFGLKIPCRGSPEAPSFSGRPKDLRSYFDDIINFCDGFGLSDGLARIKFTLKYAPFESADLWSHFVSSSQGDWARFTSEITQQYPELDETS
;
A
#
# COMPACT_ATOMS: atom_id res chain seq x y z
N MET A 1 11.30 -13.13 22.54
CA MET A 1 10.18 -12.47 21.87
C MET A 1 10.68 -11.14 21.34
N PHE A 2 11.11 -11.07 20.07
CA PHE A 2 11.34 -9.78 19.43
C PHE A 2 9.97 -9.15 19.28
N GLY A 3 9.67 -8.14 20.12
CA GLY A 3 8.49 -7.32 19.91
C GLY A 3 8.64 -6.69 18.55
N LEU A 4 7.89 -7.18 17.56
CA LEU A 4 7.89 -6.69 16.20
C LEU A 4 7.43 -5.23 16.25
N LYS A 5 8.38 -4.31 16.35
CA LYS A 5 8.10 -2.88 16.43
C LYS A 5 7.83 -2.40 15.02
N ILE A 6 6.55 -2.30 14.69
CA ILE A 6 6.10 -1.76 13.41
C ILE A 6 6.63 -0.32 13.29
N PRO A 7 7.46 0.00 12.28
CA PRO A 7 8.05 1.32 12.14
C PRO A 7 7.00 2.41 11.94
N CYS A 8 7.33 3.61 12.42
CA CYS A 8 6.51 4.80 12.21
C CYS A 8 6.60 5.25 10.75
N ARG A 9 5.52 5.84 10.22
CA ARG A 9 5.54 6.45 8.88
C ARG A 9 6.68 7.46 8.79
N GLY A 10 7.47 7.39 7.71
CA GLY A 10 8.64 8.24 7.49
C GLY A 10 9.94 7.74 8.13
N SER A 11 9.91 6.59 8.82
CA SER A 11 11.14 5.90 9.22
C SER A 11 11.79 5.25 7.98
N PRO A 12 13.12 5.12 7.92
CA PRO A 12 13.80 4.48 6.78
C PRO A 12 13.42 3.01 6.59
N GLU A 13 12.91 2.35 7.63
CA GLU A 13 12.44 0.96 7.60
C GLU A 13 10.97 0.82 7.17
N ALA A 14 10.25 1.93 7.03
CA ALA A 14 8.85 1.92 6.62
C ALA A 14 8.75 2.09 5.09
N PRO A 15 7.82 1.36 4.44
CA PRO A 15 7.43 1.64 3.06
C PRO A 15 7.07 3.12 2.90
N SER A 16 7.43 3.70 1.76
CA SER A 16 7.16 5.11 1.47
C SER A 16 6.71 5.25 0.03
N PHE A 17 5.63 5.99 -0.16
CA PHE A 17 5.14 6.34 -1.49
C PHE A 17 5.47 7.80 -1.78
N SER A 18 6.12 8.04 -2.92
CA SER A 18 6.56 9.38 -3.35
C SER A 18 5.41 10.29 -3.81
N GLY A 19 4.18 9.74 -3.91
CA GLY A 19 3.06 10.40 -4.55
C GLY A 19 3.09 10.30 -6.08
N ARG A 20 4.16 9.74 -6.65
CA ARG A 20 4.29 9.60 -8.11
C ARG A 20 3.70 8.27 -8.57
N PRO A 21 2.82 8.28 -9.59
CA PRO A 21 2.19 7.10 -10.14
C PRO A 21 3.17 5.98 -10.49
N LYS A 22 4.28 6.32 -11.15
CA LYS A 22 5.33 5.36 -11.55
C LYS A 22 5.94 4.55 -10.40
N ASP A 23 5.90 5.07 -9.18
CA ASP A 23 6.45 4.42 -7.99
C ASP A 23 5.38 3.56 -7.27
N LEU A 24 4.13 3.56 -7.76
CA LEU A 24 2.99 2.92 -7.11
C LEU A 24 3.11 1.39 -7.08
N ARG A 25 3.56 0.79 -8.19
CA ARG A 25 3.79 -0.66 -8.26
C ARG A 25 4.86 -1.09 -7.27
N SER A 26 6.01 -0.42 -7.29
CA SER A 26 7.09 -0.66 -6.32
C SER A 26 6.64 -0.48 -4.88
N TYR A 27 5.81 0.54 -4.61
CA TYR A 27 5.26 0.76 -3.28
C TYR A 27 4.36 -0.41 -2.81
N PHE A 28 3.53 -0.97 -3.69
CA PHE A 28 2.73 -2.15 -3.36
C PHE A 28 3.62 -3.38 -3.08
N ASP A 29 4.67 -3.59 -3.86
CA ASP A 29 5.66 -4.65 -3.59
C ASP A 29 6.37 -4.44 -2.25
N ASP A 30 6.75 -3.21 -1.92
CA ASP A 30 7.36 -2.86 -0.63
C ASP A 30 6.42 -3.17 0.54
N ILE A 31 5.12 -2.90 0.38
CA ILE A 31 4.10 -3.25 1.38
C ILE A 31 3.99 -4.77 1.54
N ILE A 32 3.99 -5.54 0.44
CA ILE A 32 3.94 -7.01 0.49
C ILE A 32 5.18 -7.53 1.23
N ASN A 33 6.37 -7.12 0.82
CA ASN A 33 7.63 -7.54 1.44
C ASN A 33 7.70 -7.17 2.92
N PHE A 34 7.25 -5.97 3.26
CA PHE A 34 7.13 -5.52 4.64
C PHE A 34 6.19 -6.45 5.41
N CYS A 35 4.95 -6.60 4.96
CA CYS A 35 3.96 -7.46 5.61
C CYS A 35 4.45 -8.90 5.78
N ASP A 36 5.05 -9.50 4.76
CA ASP A 36 5.56 -10.86 4.80
C ASP A 36 6.74 -10.99 5.78
N GLY A 37 7.62 -9.99 5.86
CA GLY A 37 8.70 -9.94 6.87
C GLY A 37 8.19 -9.89 8.32
N PHE A 38 6.96 -9.41 8.53
CA PHE A 38 6.27 -9.40 9.83
C PHE A 38 5.31 -10.58 10.02
N GLY A 39 5.20 -11.50 9.05
CA GLY A 39 4.23 -12.62 9.08
C GLY A 39 2.77 -12.18 8.91
N LEU A 40 2.53 -11.00 8.32
CA LEU A 40 1.22 -10.37 8.12
C LEU A 40 0.75 -10.53 6.66
N SER A 41 0.61 -11.76 6.18
CA SER A 41 0.26 -12.05 4.78
C SER A 41 -1.23 -11.84 4.44
N ASP A 42 -2.05 -11.39 5.40
CA ASP A 42 -3.47 -11.14 5.21
C ASP A 42 -3.73 -9.89 4.34
N GLY A 43 -4.73 -9.98 3.46
CA GLY A 43 -5.07 -8.90 2.53
C GLY A 43 -5.50 -7.62 3.25
N LEU A 44 -6.29 -7.74 4.31
CA LEU A 44 -6.73 -6.59 5.11
C LEU A 44 -5.55 -5.96 5.87
N ALA A 45 -4.58 -6.76 6.33
CA ALA A 45 -3.35 -6.23 6.92
C ALA A 45 -2.58 -5.38 5.90
N ARG A 46 -2.34 -5.90 4.68
CA ARG A 46 -1.65 -5.17 3.61
C ARG A 46 -2.37 -3.87 3.24
N ILE A 47 -3.69 -3.88 3.14
CA ILE A 47 -4.52 -2.68 2.89
C ILE A 47 -4.30 -1.64 4.00
N LYS A 48 -4.35 -2.05 5.28
CA LYS A 48 -4.14 -1.15 6.42
C LYS A 48 -2.74 -0.51 6.40
N PHE A 49 -1.70 -1.27 6.08
CA PHE A 49 -0.35 -0.71 5.98
C PHE A 49 -0.18 0.21 4.79
N THR A 50 -0.83 -0.10 3.67
CA THR A 50 -0.84 0.76 2.49
C THR A 50 -1.39 2.14 2.81
N LEU A 51 -2.49 2.21 3.56
CA LEU A 51 -3.05 3.50 3.99
C LEU A 51 -2.22 4.18 5.08
N LYS A 52 -1.63 3.40 5.99
CA LYS A 52 -0.77 3.92 7.06
C LYS A 52 0.47 4.62 6.53
N TYR A 53 1.09 4.07 5.48
CA TYR A 53 2.36 4.55 4.94
C TYR A 53 2.21 5.50 3.75
N ALA A 54 1.02 5.56 3.17
CA ALA A 54 0.71 6.51 2.12
C ALA A 54 0.75 7.98 2.62
N PRO A 55 1.03 8.93 1.72
CA PRO A 55 0.72 10.35 1.91
C PRO A 55 -0.75 10.54 2.29
N PHE A 56 -1.03 11.58 3.07
CA PHE A 56 -2.38 11.84 3.59
C PHE A 56 -3.43 11.94 2.46
N GLU A 57 -3.12 12.66 1.39
CA GLU A 57 -4.02 12.84 0.24
C GLU A 57 -4.31 11.50 -0.47
N SER A 58 -3.29 10.66 -0.68
CA SER A 58 -3.46 9.34 -1.28
C SER A 58 -4.22 8.39 -0.36
N ALA A 59 -3.91 8.41 0.95
CA ALA A 59 -4.57 7.55 1.94
C ALA A 59 -6.07 7.86 2.03
N ASP A 60 -6.46 9.13 2.01
CA ASP A 60 -7.87 9.54 2.03
C ASP A 60 -8.61 9.01 0.81
N LEU A 61 -8.05 9.23 -0.39
CA LEU A 61 -8.61 8.76 -1.66
C LEU A 61 -8.73 7.23 -1.69
N TRP A 62 -7.69 6.52 -1.25
CA TRP A 62 -7.67 5.06 -1.25
C TRP A 62 -8.55 4.44 -0.17
N SER A 63 -8.88 5.16 0.90
CA SER A 63 -9.73 4.67 1.98
C SER A 63 -11.13 4.27 1.49
N HIS A 64 -11.62 4.92 0.43
CA HIS A 64 -12.89 4.61 -0.21
C HIS A 64 -12.92 3.20 -0.83
N PHE A 65 -11.76 2.67 -1.26
CA PHE A 65 -11.66 1.34 -1.86
C PHE A 65 -11.54 0.20 -0.83
N VAL A 66 -11.36 0.52 0.45
CA VAL A 66 -11.28 -0.51 1.51
C VAL A 66 -12.59 -1.28 1.61
N SER A 67 -13.72 -0.58 1.56
CA SER A 67 -15.05 -1.18 1.65
C SER A 67 -15.41 -1.95 0.38
N SER A 68 -15.04 -1.46 -0.81
CA SER A 68 -15.32 -2.11 -2.09
C SER A 68 -14.45 -3.35 -2.32
N SER A 69 -13.20 -3.32 -1.85
CA SER A 69 -12.27 -4.45 -1.96
C SER A 69 -12.63 -5.64 -1.07
N GLN A 70 -13.46 -5.44 -0.04
CA GLN A 70 -13.86 -6.50 0.92
C GLN A 70 -12.65 -7.19 1.60
N GLY A 71 -11.53 -6.48 1.75
CA GLY A 71 -10.30 -7.03 2.32
C GLY A 71 -9.42 -7.79 1.31
N ASP A 72 -9.81 -7.85 0.03
CA ASP A 72 -9.00 -8.45 -1.03
C ASP A 72 -7.93 -7.47 -1.53
N TRP A 73 -6.67 -7.87 -1.39
CA TRP A 73 -5.51 -7.05 -1.77
C TRP A 73 -5.43 -6.79 -3.28
N ALA A 74 -5.73 -7.81 -4.10
CA ALA A 74 -5.63 -7.69 -5.55
C ALA A 74 -6.72 -6.75 -6.10
N ARG A 75 -7.93 -6.85 -5.56
CA ARG A 75 -9.04 -5.95 -5.88
C ARG A 75 -8.73 -4.51 -5.48
N PHE A 76 -8.23 -4.30 -4.25
CA PHE A 76 -7.85 -2.98 -3.76
C PHE A 76 -6.78 -2.32 -4.62
N THR A 77 -5.68 -3.03 -4.91
CA THR A 77 -4.58 -2.48 -5.74
C THR A 77 -5.00 -2.24 -7.19
N SER A 78 -5.90 -3.07 -7.74
CA SER A 78 -6.51 -2.84 -9.05
C SER A 78 -7.34 -1.56 -9.09
N GLU A 79 -8.21 -1.34 -8.10
CA GLU A 79 -9.04 -0.12 -8.02
C GLU A 79 -8.18 1.14 -7.88
N ILE A 80 -7.09 1.08 -7.11
CA ILE A 80 -6.14 2.19 -7.00
C ILE A 80 -5.42 2.43 -8.32
N THR A 81 -4.91 1.39 -8.97
CA THR A 81 -4.15 1.52 -10.24
C THR A 81 -5.02 2.15 -11.33
N GLN A 82 -6.33 1.88 -11.35
CA GLN A 82 -7.27 2.51 -12.27
C GLN A 82 -7.42 4.03 -12.08
N GLN A 83 -7.03 4.58 -10.92
CA GLN A 83 -7.01 6.04 -10.70
C GLN A 83 -5.81 6.73 -11.36
N TYR A 84 -4.83 5.96 -11.83
CA TYR A 84 -3.57 6.46 -12.40
C TYR A 84 -3.38 5.94 -13.83
N PRO A 85 -4.19 6.40 -14.82
CA PRO A 85 -4.09 5.96 -16.21
C PRO A 85 -2.72 6.21 -16.85
N GLU A 86 -1.93 7.15 -16.33
CA GLU A 86 -0.54 7.40 -16.74
C GLU A 86 0.41 6.21 -16.52
N LEU A 87 0.00 5.20 -15.74
CA LEU A 87 0.72 3.93 -15.62
C LEU A 87 0.51 3.00 -16.82
N ASP A 88 -0.53 3.24 -17.62
CA ASP A 88 -0.85 2.48 -18.84
C ASP A 88 -0.15 3.08 -20.07
N GLU A 89 0.16 4.40 -20.04
CA GLU A 89 0.80 5.14 -21.15
C GLU A 89 2.29 4.83 -21.37
N THR A 90 2.80 3.73 -20.79
CA THR A 90 4.15 3.19 -21.08
C THR A 90 4.04 1.83 -21.77
N SER A 91 3.48 1.84 -22.98
CA SER A 91 3.67 0.77 -23.98
C SER A 91 4.81 1.11 -24.95
#